data_AF-A0A9E7N741-F1
#
_entry.id   AF-A0A9E7N741-F1
#
_cell.length_a   1.000
_cell.length_b   1.000
_cell.length_c   1.000
_cell.angle_alpha   90.00
_cell.angle_beta   90.00
_cell.angle_gamma   90.00
#
_symmetry.space_group_name_H-M   'P 1'
#
loop_
_entity.id
_entity.type
_entity.pdbx_description
1 polymer ?
#
loop_
_entity_poly.entity_id
_entity_poly.type
_entity_poly.pdbx_seq_one_letter_code
_entity_poly.pdbx_strand_id
1 'polypeptide(L)'
;MGPVDLYAIVGGVGGEGESGSVHVYEQAVAVFTGLSALEQAAIQAVAIVLIGGVALGILRYSGTKTLEVSRRSPVISLCIGLPGALVLGGLFYTGILLSSSAVGIFFAIPLVAIGVIVLPVSAALGYVAIGATIATRVGLSRTAVWVIAGGLLGGVTALVPVLGIALVTIATALGVGAGTRVLVGNGGVRQPEERVVPPANKV
;
A
#
# COMPACT_ATOMS: atom_id res chain seq x y z
N MET A 1 52.06 -25.38 11.67
CA MET A 1 50.97 -24.43 11.99
C MET A 1 50.11 -24.29 10.74
N GLY A 2 49.07 -25.13 10.62
CA GLY A 2 48.07 -25.03 9.56
C GLY A 2 46.88 -24.18 10.03
N PRO A 3 45.99 -23.75 9.12
CA PRO A 3 44.90 -22.85 9.45
C PRO A 3 43.90 -23.52 10.39
N VAL A 4 43.50 -22.80 11.43
CA VAL A 4 42.50 -23.22 12.40
C VAL A 4 41.12 -23.13 11.73
N ASP A 5 40.42 -24.26 11.68
CA ASP A 5 39.02 -24.35 11.26
C ASP A 5 38.14 -23.40 12.10
N LEU A 6 37.75 -22.27 11.51
CA LEU A 6 36.85 -21.27 12.09
C LEU A 6 35.36 -21.68 12.04
N TYR A 7 35.04 -22.91 11.66
CA TYR A 7 33.66 -23.39 11.51
C TYR A 7 33.21 -24.43 12.54
N ALA A 8 34.05 -24.80 13.50
CA ALA A 8 33.67 -25.69 14.58
C ALA A 8 33.20 -24.91 15.81
N ILE A 9 32.03 -24.26 15.72
CA ILE A 9 31.20 -24.00 16.90
C ILE A 9 30.00 -24.95 16.81
N VAL A 10 30.25 -26.19 17.24
CA VAL A 10 29.23 -27.06 17.80
C VAL A 10 29.04 -26.62 19.24
N GLY A 11 27.91 -26.00 19.54
CA GLY A 11 27.58 -25.57 20.90
C GLY A 11 26.22 -24.91 20.90
N GLY A 12 25.23 -25.62 21.42
CA GLY A 12 23.83 -25.25 21.35
C GLY A 12 23.53 -23.85 21.87
N VAL A 13 22.92 -23.06 20.98
CA VAL A 13 21.85 -22.14 21.32
C VAL A 13 20.75 -22.42 20.29
N GLY A 14 20.16 -23.61 20.37
CA GLY A 14 18.83 -23.87 19.84
C GLY A 14 17.82 -23.13 20.71
N GLY A 15 17.89 -21.80 20.69
CA GLY A 15 16.99 -20.95 21.43
C GLY A 15 15.82 -20.60 20.53
N GLU A 16 14.76 -21.41 20.60
CA GLU A 16 13.34 -21.03 20.77
C GLU A 16 12.76 -19.81 20.01
N GLY A 17 13.44 -19.27 18.98
CA GLY A 17 13.00 -18.13 18.18
C GLY A 17 12.36 -18.53 16.85
N GLU A 18 12.39 -19.82 16.52
CA GLU A 18 12.11 -20.37 15.19
C GLU A 18 10.62 -20.34 14.79
N SER A 19 9.72 -19.99 15.71
CA SER A 19 8.27 -19.99 15.45
C SER A 19 7.57 -18.67 15.77
N GLY A 20 8.24 -17.66 16.31
CA GLY A 20 7.52 -16.47 16.82
C GLY A 20 6.84 -15.61 15.76
N SER A 21 7.53 -15.29 14.65
CA SER A 21 7.06 -14.31 13.68
C SER A 21 6.02 -14.88 12.71
N VAL A 22 6.29 -16.05 12.10
CA VAL A 22 5.34 -16.72 11.19
C VAL A 22 4.08 -17.13 11.94
N HIS A 23 4.20 -17.60 13.18
CA HIS A 23 3.04 -17.98 13.99
C HIS A 23 2.16 -16.79 14.36
N VAL A 24 2.73 -15.59 14.60
CA VAL A 24 1.93 -14.38 14.84
C VAL A 24 1.11 -13.99 13.61
N TYR A 25 1.67 -14.09 12.39
CA TYR A 25 0.91 -13.81 11.16
C TYR A 25 -0.15 -14.89 10.90
N GLU A 26 0.19 -16.17 11.06
CA GLU A 26 -0.77 -17.27 10.92
C GLU A 26 -1.91 -17.17 11.93
N GLN A 27 -1.59 -16.83 13.18
CA GLN A 27 -2.57 -16.64 14.25
C GLN A 27 -3.45 -15.41 13.99
N ALA A 28 -2.87 -14.29 13.53
CA ALA A 28 -3.64 -13.10 13.16
C ALA A 28 -4.58 -13.37 11.98
N VAL A 29 -4.10 -14.08 10.95
CA VAL A 29 -4.91 -14.50 9.81
C VAL A 29 -6.01 -15.46 10.26
N ALA A 30 -5.72 -16.43 11.12
CA ALA A 30 -6.70 -17.38 11.65
C ALA A 30 -7.77 -16.69 12.51
N VAL A 31 -7.38 -15.72 13.34
CA VAL A 31 -8.34 -14.90 14.10
C VAL A 31 -9.21 -14.10 13.14
N PHE A 32 -8.63 -13.49 12.11
CA PHE A 32 -9.39 -12.70 11.15
C PHE A 32 -10.34 -13.56 10.33
N THR A 33 -9.90 -14.70 9.80
CA THR A 33 -10.73 -15.61 8.98
C THR A 33 -11.79 -16.34 9.81
N GLY A 34 -11.60 -16.46 11.14
CA GLY A 34 -12.58 -16.99 12.08
C GLY A 34 -13.71 -16.03 12.45
N LEU A 35 -13.59 -14.74 12.14
CA LEU A 35 -14.65 -13.75 12.35
C LEU A 35 -15.80 -13.91 11.35
N SER A 36 -16.98 -13.41 11.71
CA SER A 36 -18.08 -13.29 10.76
C SER A 36 -17.72 -12.33 9.62
N ALA A 37 -18.29 -12.54 8.43
CA ALA A 37 -18.05 -11.68 7.27
C ALA A 37 -18.38 -10.20 7.54
N LEU A 38 -19.38 -9.93 8.39
CA LEU A 38 -19.75 -8.58 8.78
C LEU A 38 -18.69 -7.93 9.68
N GLU A 39 -18.11 -8.67 10.62
CA GLU A 39 -17.02 -8.18 11.48
C GLU A 39 -15.75 -7.91 10.66
N GLN A 40 -15.40 -8.79 9.73
CA GLN A 40 -14.29 -8.57 8.80
C GLN A 40 -14.49 -7.30 7.97
N ALA A 41 -15.70 -7.12 7.42
CA ALA A 41 -16.06 -5.92 6.67
C ALA A 41 -15.95 -4.64 7.53
N ALA A 42 -16.43 -4.69 8.77
CA ALA A 42 -16.35 -3.56 9.70
C ALA A 42 -14.90 -3.22 10.05
N ILE A 43 -14.07 -4.22 10.38
CA ILE A 43 -12.65 -4.03 10.70
C ILE A 43 -11.90 -3.46 9.50
N GLN A 44 -12.12 -3.99 8.29
CA GLN A 44 -11.47 -3.50 7.08
C GLN A 44 -11.89 -2.06 6.76
N ALA A 45 -13.17 -1.74 6.92
CA ALA A 45 -13.66 -0.37 6.73
C ALA A 45 -13.01 0.60 7.72
N VAL A 46 -12.99 0.26 9.00
CA VAL A 46 -12.37 1.08 10.06
C VAL A 46 -10.87 1.24 9.81
N ALA A 47 -10.16 0.17 9.45
CA ALA A 47 -8.74 0.22 9.15
C ALA A 47 -8.42 1.18 7.99
N ILE A 48 -9.20 1.12 6.90
CA ILE A 48 -9.01 2.02 5.75
C ILE A 48 -9.32 3.47 6.12
N VAL A 49 -10.38 3.72 6.90
CA VAL A 49 -10.73 5.07 7.38
C VAL A 49 -9.61 5.63 8.25
N LEU A 50 -9.10 4.84 9.19
CA LEU A 50 -8.04 5.27 10.10
C LEU A 50 -6.73 5.50 9.35
N ILE A 51 -6.25 4.51 8.59
CA ILE A 51 -4.99 4.61 7.85
C ILE A 51 -5.07 5.73 6.82
N GLY A 52 -6.15 5.81 6.04
CA GLY A 52 -6.35 6.85 5.03
C GLY A 52 -6.47 8.25 5.66
N GLY A 53 -7.24 8.37 6.75
CA GLY A 53 -7.38 9.62 7.50
C GLY A 53 -6.06 10.11 8.10
N VAL A 54 -5.31 9.21 8.75
CA VAL A 54 -3.99 9.51 9.31
C VAL A 54 -2.99 9.86 8.22
N ALA A 55 -2.93 9.07 7.13
CA ALA A 55 -2.03 9.33 6.01
C ALA A 55 -2.31 10.71 5.38
N LEU A 56 -3.57 11.07 5.14
CA LEU A 56 -3.93 12.40 4.64
C LEU A 56 -3.67 13.51 5.65
N GLY A 57 -3.85 13.23 6.95
CA GLY A 57 -3.59 14.17 8.03
C GLY A 57 -2.11 14.51 8.18
N ILE A 58 -1.23 13.52 8.05
CA ILE A 58 0.23 13.66 8.10
C ILE A 58 0.73 14.26 6.78
N LEU A 59 0.27 13.74 5.64
CA LEU A 59 0.68 14.15 4.31
C LEU A 59 -0.26 15.23 3.74
N ARG A 60 -0.56 16.31 4.47
CA ARG A 60 -1.60 17.28 4.05
C ARG A 60 -1.44 17.76 2.60
N TYR A 61 -0.21 18.07 2.19
CA TYR A 61 0.10 18.52 0.82
C TYR A 61 0.23 17.35 -0.17
N SER A 62 1.10 16.39 0.11
CA SER A 62 1.38 15.28 -0.82
C SER A 62 0.21 14.29 -0.95
N GLY A 63 -0.57 14.09 0.10
CA GLY A 63 -1.72 13.17 0.15
C GLY A 63 -2.89 13.69 -0.68
N THR A 64 -3.26 14.96 -0.52
CA THR A 64 -4.32 15.58 -1.34
C THR A 64 -3.94 15.64 -2.82
N LYS A 65 -2.67 15.98 -3.12
CA LYS A 65 -2.13 15.94 -4.48
C LYS A 65 -2.12 14.52 -5.07
N THR A 66 -1.81 13.50 -4.25
CA THR A 66 -1.88 12.09 -4.66
C THR A 66 -3.30 11.71 -5.08
N LEU A 67 -4.31 12.12 -4.31
CA LEU A 67 -5.72 11.88 -4.67
C LEU A 67 -6.10 12.56 -5.99
N GLU A 68 -5.68 13.81 -6.20
CA GLU A 68 -5.94 14.55 -7.44
C GLU A 68 -5.28 13.89 -8.65
N VAL A 69 -4.00 13.51 -8.53
CA VAL A 69 -3.23 12.83 -9.58
C VAL A 69 -3.86 11.48 -9.95
N SER A 70 -4.30 10.72 -8.94
CA SER A 70 -5.00 9.45 -9.13
C SER A 70 -6.32 9.64 -9.90
N ARG A 71 -7.08 10.72 -9.61
CA ARG A 71 -8.36 11.01 -10.26
C ARG A 71 -8.20 11.53 -11.69
N ARG A 72 -7.20 12.38 -11.93
CA ARG A 72 -6.96 12.99 -13.25
C ARG A 72 -6.44 11.99 -14.27
N SER A 73 -5.67 10.99 -13.83
CA SER A 73 -5.15 9.95 -14.72
C SER A 73 -5.04 8.60 -14.02
N PRO A 74 -6.17 7.87 -13.87
CA PRO A 74 -6.19 6.58 -13.18
C PRO A 74 -5.44 5.51 -13.95
N VAL A 75 -5.54 5.51 -15.30
CA VAL A 75 -4.87 4.51 -16.15
C VAL A 75 -3.34 4.63 -16.04
N ILE A 76 -2.78 5.84 -16.13
CA ILE A 76 -1.33 6.04 -16.01
C ILE A 76 -0.85 5.68 -14.60
N SER A 77 -1.62 6.06 -13.57
CA SER A 77 -1.31 5.70 -12.18
C SER A 77 -1.34 4.19 -12.00
N LEU A 78 -2.28 3.47 -12.61
CA LEU A 78 -2.31 2.01 -12.56
C LEU A 78 -1.12 1.39 -13.29
N CYS A 79 -0.78 1.84 -14.50
CA CYS A 79 0.35 1.32 -15.27
C CYS A 79 1.71 1.50 -14.58
N ILE A 80 1.91 2.61 -13.86
CA ILE A 80 3.12 2.84 -13.06
C ILE A 80 3.05 2.10 -11.72
N GLY A 81 1.85 2.06 -11.13
CA GLY A 81 1.60 1.54 -9.82
C GLY A 81 1.63 0.02 -9.73
N LEU A 82 1.16 -0.70 -10.74
CA LEU A 82 1.18 -2.16 -10.80
C LEU A 82 2.59 -2.75 -10.66
N PRO A 83 3.58 -2.35 -11.48
CA PRO A 83 4.94 -2.85 -11.30
C PRO A 83 5.53 -2.41 -9.96
N GLY A 84 5.24 -1.20 -9.48
CA GLY A 84 5.69 -0.73 -8.16
C GLY A 84 5.12 -1.54 -7.00
N ALA A 85 3.82 -1.84 -7.04
CA ALA A 85 3.14 -2.67 -6.04
C ALA A 85 3.66 -4.11 -6.07
N LEU A 86 3.98 -4.65 -7.25
CA LEU A 86 4.57 -5.97 -7.40
C LEU A 86 5.99 -6.02 -6.81
N VAL A 87 6.81 -5.00 -7.05
CA VAL A 87 8.13 -4.88 -6.41
C VAL A 87 8.01 -4.78 -4.90
N LEU A 88 7.12 -3.93 -4.37
CA LEU A 88 6.91 -3.78 -2.92
C LEU A 88 6.39 -5.07 -2.27
N GLY A 89 5.44 -5.74 -2.92
CA GLY A 89 4.91 -7.04 -2.47
C GLY A 89 5.99 -8.13 -2.50
N GLY A 90 6.80 -8.16 -3.56
CA GLY A 90 7.94 -9.06 -3.68
C GLY A 90 8.98 -8.82 -2.58
N LEU A 91 9.37 -7.56 -2.34
CA LEU A 91 10.28 -7.17 -1.26
C LEU A 91 9.75 -7.60 0.11
N PHE A 92 8.47 -7.34 0.39
CA PHE A 92 7.82 -7.75 1.62
C PHE A 92 7.87 -9.28 1.79
N TYR A 93 7.48 -10.03 0.76
CA TYR A 93 7.47 -11.49 0.78
C TYR A 93 8.89 -12.07 0.93
N THR A 94 9.87 -11.55 0.20
CA THR A 94 11.28 -11.92 0.36
C THR A 94 11.77 -11.62 1.77
N GLY A 95 11.38 -10.49 2.36
CA GLY A 95 11.67 -10.18 3.76
C GLY A 95 11.16 -11.24 4.72
N ILE A 96 9.91 -11.70 4.54
CA ILE A 96 9.34 -12.80 5.34
C ILE A 96 10.18 -14.07 5.17
N LEU A 97 10.53 -14.47 3.95
CA LEU A 97 11.32 -15.68 3.70
C LEU A 97 12.71 -15.64 4.36
N LEU A 98 13.36 -14.47 4.33
CA LEU A 98 14.68 -14.26 4.94
C LEU A 98 14.64 -14.27 6.48
N SER A 99 13.47 -14.13 7.10
CA SER A 99 13.35 -14.13 8.57
C SER A 99 13.68 -15.48 9.23
N SER A 100 13.76 -16.55 8.44
CA SER A 100 14.11 -17.91 8.89
C SER A 100 15.59 -18.12 9.25
N SER A 101 16.47 -17.19 8.88
CA SER A 101 17.92 -17.29 9.13
C SER A 101 18.41 -16.17 10.03
N ALA A 102 19.35 -16.48 10.94
CA ALA A 102 19.96 -15.50 11.84
C ALA A 102 20.67 -14.35 11.11
N VAL A 103 21.26 -14.61 9.93
CA VAL A 103 21.84 -13.56 9.07
C VAL A 103 20.74 -12.88 8.24
N GLY A 104 19.76 -13.66 7.78
CA GLY A 104 18.64 -13.15 6.97
C GLY A 104 17.76 -12.16 7.72
N ILE A 105 17.63 -12.28 9.05
CA ILE A 105 16.76 -11.41 9.86
C ILE A 105 17.16 -9.93 9.78
N PHE A 106 18.47 -9.63 9.68
CA PHE A 106 18.97 -8.26 9.55
C PHE A 106 18.48 -7.58 8.26
N PHE A 107 18.34 -8.35 7.18
CA PHE A 107 17.75 -7.87 5.93
C PHE A 107 16.23 -7.96 5.95
N ALA A 108 15.65 -8.96 6.60
CA ALA A 108 14.21 -9.15 6.73
C ALA A 108 13.52 -7.95 7.37
N ILE A 109 14.08 -7.41 8.47
CA ILE A 109 13.47 -6.30 9.22
C ILE A 109 13.14 -5.09 8.33
N PRO A 110 14.08 -4.47 7.61
CA PRO A 110 13.77 -3.32 6.77
C PRO A 110 12.84 -3.67 5.61
N LEU A 111 13.01 -4.84 4.98
CA LEU A 111 12.15 -5.31 3.89
C LEU A 111 10.68 -5.47 4.34
N VAL A 112 10.46 -6.13 5.48
CA VAL A 112 9.14 -6.34 6.09
C VAL A 112 8.56 -5.00 6.56
N ALA A 113 9.35 -4.17 7.25
CA ALA A 113 8.89 -2.88 7.74
C ALA A 113 8.41 -1.96 6.62
N ILE A 114 9.15 -1.91 5.49
CA ILE A 114 8.74 -1.17 4.30
C ILE A 114 7.40 -1.71 3.78
N GLY A 115 7.26 -3.04 3.66
CA GLY A 115 6.00 -3.65 3.20
C GLY A 115 4.81 -3.36 4.10
N VAL A 116 4.94 -3.58 5.42
CA VAL A 116 3.88 -3.37 6.42
C VAL A 116 3.44 -1.91 6.50
N ILE A 117 4.32 -0.96 6.22
CA ILE A 117 3.98 0.46 6.26
C ILE A 117 3.44 0.94 4.91
N VAL A 118 4.17 0.67 3.82
CA VAL A 118 3.89 1.27 2.51
C VAL A 118 2.68 0.62 1.84
N LEU A 119 2.50 -0.71 1.92
CA LEU A 119 1.39 -1.38 1.24
C LEU A 119 0.03 -1.00 1.84
N PRO A 120 -0.19 -1.01 3.17
CA PRO A 120 -1.49 -0.61 3.72
C PRO A 120 -1.81 0.86 3.51
N VAL A 121 -0.80 1.75 3.61
CA VAL A 121 -0.98 3.19 3.37
C VAL A 121 -1.34 3.44 1.90
N SER A 122 -0.63 2.82 0.97
CA SER A 122 -0.92 2.98 -0.46
C SER A 122 -2.28 2.38 -0.83
N ALA A 123 -2.64 1.20 -0.33
CA ALA A 123 -3.96 0.62 -0.50
C ALA A 123 -5.06 1.55 0.03
N ALA A 124 -4.91 2.06 1.25
CA ALA A 124 -5.87 2.98 1.86
C ALA A 124 -6.04 4.24 1.02
N LEU A 125 -4.96 4.90 0.59
CA LEU A 125 -5.03 6.06 -0.30
C LEU A 125 -5.70 5.74 -1.64
N GLY A 126 -5.47 4.54 -2.19
CA GLY A 126 -6.17 4.05 -3.38
C GLY A 126 -7.68 3.91 -3.16
N TYR A 127 -8.11 3.29 -2.06
CA TYR A 127 -9.52 3.20 -1.71
C TYR A 127 -10.16 4.58 -1.52
N VAL A 128 -9.46 5.51 -0.87
CA VAL A 128 -9.92 6.89 -0.73
C VAL A 128 -10.03 7.59 -2.09
N ALA A 129 -9.11 7.34 -3.03
CA ALA A 129 -9.18 7.90 -4.38
C ALA A 129 -10.38 7.36 -5.18
N ILE A 130 -10.68 6.06 -5.05
CA ILE A 130 -11.88 5.45 -5.63
C ILE A 130 -13.14 6.04 -4.98
N GLY A 131 -13.18 6.12 -3.65
CA GLY A 131 -14.26 6.74 -2.88
C GLY A 131 -14.49 8.20 -3.27
N ALA A 132 -13.42 8.98 -3.48
CA ALA A 132 -13.49 10.35 -3.98
C ALA A 132 -14.11 10.42 -5.37
N THR A 133 -13.74 9.49 -6.26
CA THR A 133 -14.29 9.42 -7.62
C THR A 133 -15.79 9.13 -7.60
N ILE A 134 -16.26 8.28 -6.69
CA ILE A 134 -17.69 7.97 -6.52
C ILE A 134 -18.42 9.16 -5.90
N ALA A 135 -17.93 9.67 -4.76
CA ALA A 135 -18.58 10.75 -4.02
C ALA A 135 -18.70 12.04 -4.83
N THR A 136 -17.69 12.36 -5.64
CA THR A 136 -17.70 13.58 -6.48
C THR A 136 -18.71 13.50 -7.62
N ARG A 137 -19.09 12.30 -8.10
CA ARG A 137 -20.19 12.14 -9.06
C ARG A 137 -21.56 12.47 -8.46
N VAL A 138 -21.69 12.41 -7.14
CA VAL A 138 -22.92 12.73 -6.40
C VAL A 138 -22.86 14.14 -5.79
N GLY A 139 -21.89 14.97 -6.21
CA GLY A 139 -21.74 16.36 -5.74
C GLY A 139 -21.09 16.52 -4.37
N LEU A 140 -20.56 15.44 -3.77
CA LEU A 140 -19.91 15.48 -2.46
C LEU A 140 -18.39 15.64 -2.61
N SER A 141 -17.87 16.83 -2.30
CA SER A 141 -16.46 17.21 -2.48
C SER A 141 -15.63 17.32 -1.20
N ARG A 142 -16.15 16.83 -0.06
CA ARG A 142 -15.45 16.91 1.24
C ARG A 142 -14.50 15.72 1.42
N THR A 143 -13.25 15.98 1.83
CA THR A 143 -12.24 14.94 2.07
C THR A 143 -12.68 13.87 3.05
N ALA A 144 -13.39 14.25 4.12
CA ALA A 144 -13.95 13.30 5.08
C ALA A 144 -14.92 12.31 4.42
N VAL A 145 -15.74 12.78 3.47
CA VAL A 145 -16.69 11.92 2.74
C VAL A 145 -15.95 10.94 1.85
N TRP A 146 -14.85 11.36 1.23
CA TRP A 146 -14.03 10.47 0.40
C TRP A 146 -13.40 9.35 1.22
N VAL A 147 -12.91 9.67 2.42
CA VAL A 147 -12.33 8.68 3.34
C VAL A 147 -13.39 7.67 3.79
N ILE A 148 -14.56 8.15 4.20
CA ILE A 148 -15.67 7.28 4.62
C ILE A 148 -16.13 6.40 3.44
N ALA A 149 -16.31 6.98 2.25
CA ALA A 149 -16.72 6.23 1.06
C ALA A 149 -15.69 5.16 0.66
N GLY A 150 -14.39 5.48 0.72
CA GLY A 150 -13.31 4.53 0.47
C GLY A 150 -13.28 3.40 1.50
N GLY A 151 -13.47 3.73 2.78
CA GLY A 151 -13.59 2.75 3.86
C GLY A 151 -14.78 1.81 3.70
N LEU A 152 -15.96 2.35 3.43
CA LEU A 152 -17.16 1.55 3.16
C LEU A 152 -16.96 0.65 1.95
N LEU A 153 -16.38 1.16 0.87
CA LEU A 153 -16.06 0.35 -0.31
C LEU A 153 -15.13 -0.80 0.07
N GLY A 154 -14.06 -0.51 0.81
CA GLY A 154 -13.12 -1.51 1.30
C GLY A 154 -13.79 -2.58 2.18
N GLY A 155 -14.65 -2.18 3.11
CA GLY A 155 -15.43 -3.12 3.92
C GLY A 155 -16.35 -4.02 3.10
N VAL A 156 -17.04 -3.47 2.08
CA VAL A 156 -17.87 -4.28 1.17
C VAL A 156 -17.03 -5.32 0.42
N THR A 157 -15.77 -5.02 0.12
CA THR A 157 -14.88 -5.99 -0.55
C THR A 157 -14.55 -7.21 0.31
N ALA A 158 -14.63 -7.10 1.64
CA ALA A 158 -14.45 -8.23 2.56
C ALA A 158 -15.53 -9.31 2.38
N LEU A 159 -16.73 -8.92 1.92
CA LEU A 159 -17.85 -9.84 1.75
C LEU A 159 -17.69 -10.77 0.55
N VAL A 160 -16.83 -10.41 -0.42
CA VAL A 160 -16.62 -11.16 -1.65
C VAL A 160 -15.11 -11.31 -1.87
N PRO A 161 -14.49 -12.43 -1.43
CA PRO A 161 -13.03 -12.56 -1.37
C PRO A 161 -12.31 -12.29 -2.70
N VAL A 162 -12.87 -12.80 -3.80
CA VAL A 162 -12.32 -12.61 -5.16
C VAL A 162 -12.31 -11.13 -5.55
N LEU A 163 -13.41 -10.43 -5.24
CA LEU A 163 -13.53 -8.99 -5.49
C LEU A 163 -12.60 -8.19 -4.55
N GLY A 164 -12.43 -8.66 -3.31
CA GLY A 164 -11.45 -8.18 -2.35
C GLY A 164 -10.04 -8.15 -2.93
N ILE A 165 -9.55 -9.28 -3.43
CA ILE A 165 -8.20 -9.36 -4.01
C ILE A 165 -8.05 -8.41 -5.21
N ALA A 166 -9.05 -8.39 -6.11
CA ALA A 166 -9.01 -7.51 -7.28
C ALA A 166 -9.02 -6.02 -6.89
N LEU A 167 -9.87 -5.61 -5.94
CA LEU A 167 -9.95 -4.22 -5.52
C LEU A 167 -8.77 -3.78 -4.67
N VAL A 168 -8.24 -4.64 -3.79
CA VAL A 168 -7.01 -4.36 -3.03
C VAL A 168 -5.84 -4.17 -3.98
N THR A 169 -5.67 -5.03 -4.99
CA THR A 169 -4.58 -4.89 -5.97
C THR A 169 -4.70 -3.61 -6.79
N ILE A 170 -5.91 -3.29 -7.27
CA ILE A 170 -6.17 -2.03 -7.99
C ILE A 170 -5.93 -0.81 -7.09
N ALA A 171 -6.45 -0.82 -5.85
CA ALA A 171 -6.28 0.28 -4.91
C ALA A 171 -4.81 0.48 -4.54
N THR A 172 -4.09 -0.60 -4.24
CA THR A 172 -2.64 -0.53 -3.94
C THR A 172 -1.88 0.01 -5.13
N ALA A 173 -2.12 -0.50 -6.34
CA ALA A 173 -1.49 0.01 -7.55
C ALA A 173 -1.81 1.50 -7.79
N LEU A 174 -3.07 1.92 -7.65
CA LEU A 174 -3.45 3.33 -7.75
C LEU A 174 -2.71 4.21 -6.73
N GLY A 175 -2.66 3.79 -5.48
CA GLY A 175 -1.97 4.53 -4.41
C GLY A 175 -0.47 4.63 -4.64
N VAL A 176 0.18 3.52 -5.01
CA VAL A 176 1.61 3.48 -5.34
C VAL A 176 1.91 4.37 -6.54
N GLY A 177 1.16 4.22 -7.64
CA GLY A 177 1.42 4.96 -8.87
C GLY A 177 1.10 6.45 -8.77
N ALA A 178 0.05 6.83 -8.05
CA ALA A 178 -0.23 8.24 -7.79
C ALA A 178 0.83 8.84 -6.84
N GLY A 179 1.24 8.10 -5.81
CA GLY A 179 2.27 8.52 -4.87
C GLY A 179 3.63 8.72 -5.56
N THR A 180 4.06 7.76 -6.39
CA THR A 180 5.32 7.87 -7.15
C THR A 180 5.29 9.07 -8.09
N ARG A 181 4.17 9.33 -8.77
CA ARG A 181 4.01 10.51 -9.62
C ARG A 181 4.03 11.83 -8.85
N VAL A 182 3.56 11.87 -7.60
CA VAL A 182 3.68 13.07 -6.75
C VAL A 182 5.12 13.28 -6.29
N LEU A 183 5.81 12.21 -5.91
CA LEU A 183 7.20 12.28 -5.42
C LEU A 183 8.20 12.58 -6.54
N VAL A 184 8.05 11.95 -7.72
CA VAL A 184 8.96 12.09 -8.86
C VAL A 184 8.53 13.22 -9.80
N GLY A 185 7.22 13.46 -9.93
CA GLY A 185 6.66 14.45 -10.86
C GLY A 185 6.78 15.91 -10.40
N ASN A 186 7.35 16.19 -9.23
CA ASN A 186 7.78 17.55 -8.87
C ASN A 186 8.95 18.06 -9.75
N GLY A 187 9.50 17.25 -10.68
CA GLY A 187 10.69 17.59 -11.45
C GLY A 187 10.58 17.74 -12.99
N GLY A 188 9.47 17.50 -13.69
CA GLY A 188 9.62 17.48 -15.17
C GLY A 188 8.47 17.24 -16.15
N VAL A 189 7.19 17.42 -15.82
CA VAL A 189 6.16 17.41 -16.88
C VAL A 189 5.35 18.68 -16.83
N ARG A 190 5.77 19.62 -17.69
CA ARG A 190 5.03 20.82 -18.04
C ARG A 190 3.56 20.48 -18.25
N GLN A 191 2.68 21.24 -17.61
CA GLN A 191 1.23 21.06 -17.77
C GLN A 191 0.89 21.11 -19.27
N PRO A 192 -0.17 20.43 -19.75
CA PRO A 192 -0.63 20.59 -21.13
C PRO A 192 -0.87 22.07 -21.50
N GLU A 193 -1.18 22.89 -20.49
CA GLU A 193 -1.36 24.35 -20.56
C GLU A 193 -0.03 25.12 -20.70
N GLU A 194 1.10 24.51 -20.32
CA GLU A 194 2.45 25.05 -20.54
C GLU A 194 3.05 24.62 -21.89
N ARG A 195 2.33 23.81 -22.68
CA ARG A 195 2.55 23.81 -24.13
C ARG A 195 2.07 25.15 -24.65
N VAL A 196 2.99 26.12 -24.67
CA VAL A 196 2.89 27.29 -25.53
C VAL A 196 2.94 26.79 -26.97
N VAL A 197 1.80 26.30 -27.46
CA VAL A 197 1.57 26.31 -28.90
C VAL A 197 1.57 27.80 -29.25
N PRO A 198 2.49 28.28 -30.11
CA PRO A 198 2.44 29.66 -30.57
C PRO A 198 1.02 29.90 -31.09
N PRO A 199 0.36 31.02 -30.76
CA PRO A 199 -0.94 31.32 -31.32
C PRO A 199 -0.79 31.47 -32.84
N ALA A 200 -1.01 30.38 -33.57
CA ALA A 200 -1.16 30.40 -35.01
C ALA A 200 -2.53 31.03 -35.29
N ASN A 201 -2.49 32.30 -35.66
CA ASN A 201 -3.64 33.14 -35.98
C ASN A 201 -4.57 33.50 -34.81
N LYS A 202 -4.29 34.65 -34.20
CA LYS A 202 -5.38 35.56 -33.83
C LYS A 202 -5.91 36.18 -35.12
N VAL A 203 -7.08 35.71 -35.58
CA VAL A 203 -7.97 36.45 -36.47
C VAL A 203 -9.24 36.73 -35.68
#